data_AF-A0A7S1RWR3-F1
#
_entry.id   AF-A0A7S1RWR3-F1
#
_cell.length_a   1.000
_cell.length_b   1.000
_cell.length_c   1.000
_cell.angle_alpha   90.00
_cell.angle_beta   90.00
_cell.angle_gamma   90.00
#
_symmetry.space_group_name_H-M   'P 1'
#
loop_
_entity.id
_entity.type
_entity.pdbx_description
1 polymer ?
#
loop_
_entity_poly.entity_id
_entity_poly.type
_entity_poly.pdbx_seq_one_letter_code
_entity_poly.pdbx_strand_id
1 'polypeptide(L)'
;MAALLQEALQPLRKVPLGLSAALLGSMAAPHCLYAYIWQRPCDFLEGAARMPLRLLGEHAVEVMQKLVLGLKAIQLASLLAWCEFGLLPVCGAVSGPSRWLVVQAIRSAAPARWILGLGLLLPGQALNVGVYRSIGADGVYYGVKLGRPVPWASGFPFNVGLRHPQYVGAMCSWAGLCALLAATPSAAAPLGAVLLLWGGFYTASAVHEASSDADVVDK
;
A
#
# COMPACT_ATOMS: atom_id res chain seq x y z
N MET A 1 -7.29 -20.56 20.88
CA MET A 1 -6.74 -19.50 20.00
C MET A 1 -5.71 -20.05 19.00
N ALA A 2 -4.65 -20.73 19.44
CA ALA A 2 -3.61 -21.26 18.54
C ALA A 2 -4.13 -22.24 17.47
N ALA A 3 -5.02 -23.17 17.84
CA ALA A 3 -5.62 -24.13 16.89
C ALA A 3 -6.46 -23.44 15.81
N LEU A 4 -7.28 -22.46 16.20
CA LEU A 4 -8.10 -21.67 15.26
C LEU A 4 -7.23 -20.87 14.29
N LEU A 5 -6.13 -20.28 14.77
CA LEU A 5 -5.18 -19.58 13.91
C LEU A 5 -4.50 -20.55 12.94
N GLN A 6 -4.13 -21.74 13.41
CA GLN A 6 -3.49 -22.75 12.59
C GLN A 6 -4.41 -23.28 11.49
N GLU A 7 -5.69 -23.48 11.77
CA GLU A 7 -6.71 -23.84 10.79
C GLU A 7 -6.94 -22.73 9.77
N ALA A 8 -7.10 -21.48 10.24
CA ALA A 8 -7.31 -20.32 9.38
C ALA A 8 -6.13 -20.05 8.43
N LEU A 9 -4.91 -20.42 8.81
CA LEU A 9 -3.70 -20.25 8.00
C LEU A 9 -3.30 -21.50 7.20
N GLN A 10 -4.01 -22.64 7.31
CA GLN A 10 -3.75 -23.81 6.47
C GLN A 10 -3.74 -23.52 4.97
N PRO A 11 -4.61 -22.65 4.41
CA PRO A 11 -4.60 -22.35 2.98
C PRO A 11 -3.25 -21.79 2.50
N LEU A 12 -2.55 -21.01 3.33
CA LEU A 12 -1.23 -20.44 2.97
C LEU A 12 -0.20 -21.51 2.63
N ARG A 13 -0.28 -22.68 3.25
CA ARG A 13 0.66 -23.79 2.99
C ARG A 13 0.50 -24.40 1.60
N LYS A 14 -0.67 -24.20 0.97
CA LYS A 14 -0.99 -24.71 -0.36
C LYS A 14 -0.76 -23.68 -1.46
N VAL A 15 -0.57 -22.40 -1.11
CA VAL A 15 -0.26 -21.35 -2.07
C VAL A 15 1.18 -21.53 -2.57
N PRO A 16 1.44 -21.45 -3.90
CA PRO A 16 2.79 -21.54 -4.43
C PRO A 16 3.74 -20.53 -3.76
N LEU A 17 4.86 -21.01 -3.23
CA LEU A 17 5.83 -20.18 -2.50
C LEU A 17 6.30 -18.98 -3.33
N GLY A 18 6.51 -19.16 -4.63
CA GLY A 18 6.91 -18.08 -5.54
C GLY A 18 5.91 -16.92 -5.60
N LEU A 19 4.60 -17.19 -5.56
CA LEU A 19 3.58 -16.14 -5.55
C LEU A 19 3.59 -15.39 -4.22
N SER A 20 3.70 -16.11 -3.10
CA SER A 20 3.79 -15.49 -1.77
C SER A 20 5.05 -14.65 -1.61
N ALA A 21 6.20 -15.13 -2.12
CA ALA A 21 7.45 -14.38 -2.12
C ALA A 21 7.36 -13.12 -3.00
N ALA A 22 6.76 -13.22 -4.19
CA ALA A 22 6.53 -12.07 -5.07
C ALA A 22 5.63 -11.02 -4.42
N LEU A 23 4.55 -11.45 -3.75
CA LEU A 23 3.68 -10.56 -2.98
C LEU A 23 4.49 -9.84 -1.89
N LEU A 24 5.15 -10.58 -0.99
CA LEU A 24 5.94 -10.00 0.10
C LEU A 24 7.02 -9.02 -0.39
N GLY A 25 7.75 -9.39 -1.44
CA GLY A 25 8.76 -8.53 -2.05
C GLY A 25 8.16 -7.23 -2.60
N SER A 26 7.05 -7.33 -3.34
CA SER A 26 6.35 -6.15 -3.85
C SER A 26 5.76 -5.29 -2.72
N MET A 27 5.30 -5.90 -1.63
CA MET A 27 4.78 -5.19 -0.46
C MET A 27 5.87 -4.34 0.20
N ALA A 28 7.07 -4.89 0.39
CA ALA A 28 8.18 -4.19 1.03
C ALA A 28 8.80 -3.11 0.13
N ALA A 29 8.83 -3.32 -1.19
CA ALA A 29 9.63 -2.50 -2.12
C ALA A 29 9.38 -0.97 -2.03
N PRO A 30 8.14 -0.44 -2.03
CA PRO A 30 7.95 1.00 -1.86
C PRO A 30 8.47 1.51 -0.52
N HIS A 31 8.29 0.75 0.55
CA HIS A 31 8.74 1.18 1.89
C HIS A 31 10.26 1.17 2.00
N CYS A 32 10.94 0.21 1.36
CA CYS A 32 12.39 0.24 1.21
C CYS A 32 12.85 1.46 0.41
N LEU A 33 12.15 1.81 -0.68
CA LEU A 33 12.45 3.01 -1.47
C LEU A 33 12.24 4.29 -0.65
N TYR A 34 11.12 4.40 0.06
CA TYR A 34 10.84 5.53 0.96
C TYR A 34 11.93 5.66 2.03
N ALA A 35 12.27 4.57 2.73
CA ALA A 35 13.32 4.58 3.75
C ALA A 35 14.69 4.95 3.17
N TYR A 36 15.03 4.44 1.99
CA TYR A 36 16.28 4.80 1.30
C TYR A 36 16.34 6.30 0.98
N ILE A 37 15.31 6.85 0.35
CA ILE A 37 15.26 8.28 -0.02
C ILE A 37 15.28 9.17 1.23
N TRP A 38 14.56 8.76 2.28
CA TRP A 38 14.54 9.50 3.54
C TRP A 38 15.92 9.60 4.20
N GLN A 39 16.67 8.49 4.21
CA GLN A 39 17.99 8.40 4.85
C GLN A 39 19.12 8.94 3.99
N ARG A 40 19.01 8.83 2.67
CA ARG A 40 20.06 9.22 1.72
C ARG A 40 19.52 10.08 0.58
N PRO A 41 18.94 11.26 0.88
CA PRO A 41 18.34 12.12 -0.14
C PRO A 41 19.37 12.62 -1.16
N CYS A 42 20.61 12.90 -0.74
CA CYS A 42 21.69 13.34 -1.64
C CYS A 42 22.05 12.25 -2.68
N ASP A 43 22.22 11.01 -2.23
CA ASP A 43 22.52 9.87 -3.12
C ASP A 43 21.39 9.70 -4.15
N PHE A 44 20.13 9.80 -3.70
CA PHE A 44 18.98 9.71 -4.60
C PHE A 44 18.90 10.89 -5.57
N LEU A 45 19.19 12.13 -5.14
CA LEU A 45 19.25 13.31 -6.01
C LEU A 45 20.29 13.12 -7.12
N GLU A 46 21.49 12.67 -6.77
CA GLU A 46 22.57 12.38 -7.72
C GLU A 46 22.19 11.24 -8.68
N GLY A 47 21.58 10.17 -8.15
CA GLY A 47 21.10 9.04 -8.95
C GLY A 47 19.97 9.42 -9.91
N ALA A 48 19.01 10.22 -9.46
CA ALA A 48 17.88 10.69 -10.26
C ALA A 48 18.33 11.58 -11.43
N ALA A 49 19.45 12.28 -11.31
CA ALA A 49 20.03 13.07 -12.39
C ALA A 49 20.75 12.23 -13.47
N ARG A 50 20.91 10.91 -13.25
CA ARG A 50 21.62 9.99 -14.14
C ARG A 50 20.67 9.07 -14.91
N MET A 51 21.14 8.56 -16.05
CA MET A 51 20.44 7.52 -16.79
C MET A 51 20.50 6.18 -16.02
N PRO A 52 19.43 5.35 -16.06
CA PRO A 52 18.17 5.58 -16.77
C PRO A 52 17.12 6.37 -15.97
N LEU A 53 17.36 6.67 -14.68
CA LEU A 53 16.36 7.29 -13.79
C LEU A 53 15.89 8.68 -14.27
N ARG A 54 16.78 9.45 -14.90
CA ARG A 54 16.44 10.75 -15.50
C ARG A 54 15.33 10.67 -16.56
N LEU A 55 15.11 9.51 -17.18
CA LEU A 55 13.98 9.31 -18.11
C LEU A 55 12.62 9.39 -17.40
N LEU A 56 12.60 9.17 -16.08
CA LEU A 56 11.39 9.22 -15.28
C LEU A 56 11.04 10.64 -14.83
N GLY A 57 11.85 11.66 -15.09
CA GLY A 57 11.48 13.04 -14.75
C GLY A 57 12.68 13.98 -14.72
N GLU A 58 12.39 15.27 -14.80
CA GLU A 58 13.43 16.30 -14.72
C GLU A 58 13.89 16.52 -13.28
N HIS A 59 12.97 16.36 -12.33
CA HIS A 59 13.23 16.51 -10.91
C HIS A 59 13.14 15.18 -10.17
N ALA A 60 13.93 15.02 -9.10
CA ALA A 60 13.96 13.79 -8.30
C ALA A 60 12.58 13.43 -7.70
N VAL A 61 11.73 14.42 -7.39
CA VAL A 61 10.34 14.20 -6.96
C VAL A 61 9.53 13.46 -8.04
N GLU A 62 9.66 13.86 -9.31
CA GLU A 62 8.94 13.19 -10.42
C GLU A 62 9.46 11.77 -10.64
N VAL A 63 10.78 11.58 -10.55
CA VAL A 63 11.42 10.26 -10.61
C VAL A 63 10.86 9.37 -9.49
N MET A 64 10.85 9.86 -8.25
CA MET A 64 10.28 9.16 -7.10
C MET A 64 8.80 8.85 -7.31
N GLN A 65 8.01 9.82 -7.77
CA GLN A 65 6.59 9.64 -8.06
C GLN A 65 6.35 8.48 -9.04
N LYS A 66 7.06 8.46 -10.18
CA LYS A 66 6.88 7.40 -11.19
C LYS A 66 7.39 6.05 -10.71
N LEU A 67 8.50 6.01 -9.97
CA LEU A 67 8.99 4.77 -9.33
C LEU A 67 7.96 4.22 -8.35
N VAL A 68 7.45 5.05 -7.44
CA VAL A 68 6.43 4.63 -6.47
C VAL A 68 5.15 4.21 -7.17
N LEU A 69 4.69 4.94 -8.19
CA LEU A 69 3.50 4.55 -8.97
C LEU A 69 3.70 3.18 -9.62
N GLY A 70 4.85 2.93 -10.23
CA GLY A 70 5.22 1.63 -10.79
C GLY A 70 5.22 0.53 -9.73
N LEU A 71 5.84 0.77 -8.58
CA LEU A 71 5.86 -0.19 -7.48
C LEU A 71 4.46 -0.43 -6.89
N LYS A 72 3.59 0.58 -6.83
CA LYS A 72 2.18 0.44 -6.40
C LYS A 72 1.37 -0.38 -7.40
N ALA A 73 1.61 -0.22 -8.70
CA ALA A 73 1.01 -1.05 -9.72
C ALA A 73 1.47 -2.51 -9.59
N ILE A 74 2.77 -2.74 -9.34
CA ILE A 74 3.31 -4.08 -9.07
C ILE A 74 2.70 -4.66 -7.78
N GLN A 75 2.54 -3.89 -6.71
CA GLN A 75 1.87 -4.33 -5.48
C GLN A 75 0.45 -4.82 -5.75
N LEU A 76 -0.33 -4.04 -6.51
CA LEU A 76 -1.70 -4.42 -6.87
C LEU A 76 -1.70 -5.68 -7.75
N ALA A 77 -0.86 -5.72 -8.78
CA ALA A 77 -0.76 -6.87 -9.68
C ALA A 77 -0.36 -8.15 -8.93
N SER A 78 0.63 -8.06 -8.03
CA SER A 78 1.06 -9.19 -7.19
C SER A 78 -0.04 -9.67 -6.25
N LEU A 79 -0.81 -8.76 -5.61
CA LEU A 79 -1.94 -9.15 -4.78
C LEU A 79 -3.02 -9.86 -5.60
N LEU A 80 -3.37 -9.31 -6.77
CA LEU A 80 -4.40 -9.90 -7.64
C LEU A 80 -3.94 -11.26 -8.19
N ALA A 81 -2.69 -11.39 -8.62
CA ALA A 81 -2.12 -12.65 -9.09
C ALA A 81 -2.03 -13.69 -7.97
N TRP A 82 -1.63 -13.27 -6.76
CA TRP A 82 -1.60 -14.13 -5.59
C TRP A 82 -3.01 -14.61 -5.20
N CYS A 83 -4.02 -13.74 -5.31
CA CYS A 83 -5.42 -14.13 -5.11
C CYS A 83 -5.92 -15.09 -6.21
N GLU A 84 -5.70 -14.75 -7.47
CA GLU A 84 -6.20 -15.49 -8.64
C GLU A 84 -5.58 -16.88 -8.77
N PHE A 85 -4.25 -16.98 -8.67
CA PHE A 85 -3.50 -18.20 -8.95
C PHE A 85 -3.05 -18.94 -7.69
N GLY A 86 -3.26 -18.35 -6.51
CA GLY A 86 -2.84 -18.91 -5.22
C GLY A 86 -4.02 -19.09 -4.28
N LEU A 87 -4.45 -18.00 -3.64
CA LEU A 87 -5.37 -18.01 -2.50
C LEU A 87 -6.77 -18.54 -2.85
N LEU A 88 -7.45 -17.95 -3.84
CA LEU A 88 -8.85 -18.28 -4.12
C LEU A 88 -9.05 -19.73 -4.59
N PRO A 89 -8.18 -20.32 -5.43
CA PRO A 89 -8.23 -21.74 -5.76
C PRO A 89 -8.16 -22.66 -4.53
N VAL A 90 -7.22 -22.41 -3.61
CA VAL A 90 -7.02 -23.28 -2.45
C VAL A 90 -8.09 -23.12 -1.37
N CYS A 91 -8.78 -21.98 -1.36
CA CYS A 91 -9.87 -21.68 -0.43
C CYS A 91 -11.24 -22.16 -0.91
N GLY A 92 -11.34 -22.77 -2.11
CA GLY A 92 -12.61 -23.22 -2.68
C GLY A 92 -13.62 -22.09 -2.87
N ALA A 93 -13.13 -20.86 -3.06
CA ALA A 93 -13.92 -19.65 -2.91
C ALA A 93 -14.98 -19.46 -4.00
N VAL A 94 -14.81 -20.11 -5.15
CA VAL A 94 -15.72 -19.98 -6.29
C VAL A 94 -15.81 -21.31 -7.03
N SER A 95 -17.02 -21.75 -7.33
CA SER A 95 -17.30 -22.91 -8.17
C SER A 95 -17.41 -22.45 -9.63
N GLY A 96 -16.48 -22.83 -10.51
CA GLY A 96 -16.53 -22.40 -11.91
C GLY A 96 -15.21 -22.60 -12.66
N PRO A 97 -15.15 -22.25 -13.96
CA PRO A 97 -13.92 -22.31 -14.73
C PRO A 97 -12.84 -21.47 -14.04
N SER A 98 -11.61 -22.01 -14.04
CA SER A 98 -10.44 -21.57 -13.27
C SER A 98 -9.82 -20.24 -13.73
N ARG A 99 -10.64 -19.31 -14.22
CA ARG A 99 -10.22 -17.98 -14.68
C ARG A 99 -11.18 -16.91 -14.13
N TRP A 100 -10.63 -15.75 -13.82
CA TRP A 100 -11.33 -14.59 -13.28
C TRP A 100 -11.91 -14.80 -11.88
N LEU A 101 -11.26 -15.62 -11.05
CA LEU A 101 -11.69 -15.89 -9.68
C LEU A 101 -11.79 -14.62 -8.84
N VAL A 102 -10.87 -13.67 -9.03
CA VAL A 102 -10.92 -12.35 -8.38
C VAL A 102 -12.19 -11.58 -8.76
N VAL A 103 -12.52 -11.52 -10.05
CA VAL A 103 -13.72 -10.81 -10.52
C VAL A 103 -14.98 -11.49 -9.99
N GLN A 104 -14.99 -12.82 -9.99
CA GLN A 104 -16.10 -13.61 -9.44
C GLN A 104 -16.25 -13.37 -7.94
N ALA A 105 -15.16 -13.39 -7.17
CA ALA A 105 -15.17 -13.13 -5.72
C ALA A 105 -15.72 -11.75 -5.35
N ILE A 106 -15.41 -10.72 -6.15
CA ILE A 106 -15.93 -9.36 -5.97
C ILE A 106 -17.40 -9.29 -6.37
N ARG A 107 -17.78 -9.83 -7.53
CA ARG A 107 -19.17 -9.78 -8.02
C ARG A 107 -20.14 -10.58 -7.15
N SER A 108 -19.70 -11.71 -6.60
CA SER A 108 -20.49 -12.53 -5.68
C SER A 108 -20.42 -12.05 -4.22
N ALA A 109 -19.77 -10.91 -3.95
CA ALA A 109 -19.66 -10.40 -2.60
C ALA A 109 -21.03 -10.05 -2.02
N ALA A 110 -21.29 -10.54 -0.81
CA ALA A 110 -22.51 -10.19 -0.08
C ALA A 110 -22.60 -8.67 0.12
N PRO A 111 -23.82 -8.07 0.20
CA PRO A 111 -23.98 -6.63 0.36
C PRO A 111 -23.16 -6.04 1.53
N ALA A 112 -23.06 -6.75 2.65
CA ALA A 112 -22.25 -6.32 3.79
C ALA A 112 -20.75 -6.16 3.44
N ARG A 113 -20.19 -7.04 2.59
CA ARG A 113 -18.80 -6.92 2.11
C ARG A 113 -18.63 -5.73 1.17
N TRP A 114 -19.62 -5.43 0.33
CA TRP A 114 -19.61 -4.22 -0.49
C TRP A 114 -19.68 -2.94 0.36
N ILE A 115 -20.55 -2.90 1.36
CA ILE A 115 -20.67 -1.77 2.28
C ILE A 115 -19.34 -1.55 3.02
N LEU A 116 -18.74 -2.61 3.55
CA LEU A 116 -17.44 -2.52 4.22
C LEU A 116 -16.33 -2.12 3.23
N GLY A 117 -16.29 -2.76 2.06
CA GLY A 117 -15.28 -2.53 1.03
C GLY A 117 -15.29 -1.09 0.53
N LEU A 118 -16.45 -0.58 0.12
CA LEU A 118 -16.63 0.80 -0.33
C LEU A 118 -16.53 1.80 0.82
N GLY A 119 -17.03 1.44 2.00
CA GLY A 119 -16.95 2.26 3.21
C GLY A 119 -15.53 2.50 3.68
N LEU A 120 -14.58 1.64 3.33
CA LEU A 120 -13.14 1.86 3.57
C LEU A 120 -12.44 2.48 2.37
N LEU A 121 -12.74 2.01 1.16
CA LEU A 121 -12.06 2.45 -0.05
C LEU A 121 -12.33 3.93 -0.35
N LEU A 122 -13.60 4.37 -0.30
CA LEU A 122 -13.96 5.74 -0.68
C LEU A 122 -13.38 6.80 0.27
N PRO A 123 -13.51 6.69 1.61
CA PRO A 123 -12.85 7.63 2.51
C PRO A 123 -11.33 7.56 2.41
N GLY A 124 -10.77 6.36 2.21
CA GLY A 124 -9.33 6.20 2.04
C GLY A 124 -8.78 6.93 0.82
N GLN A 125 -9.49 6.84 -0.31
CA GLN A 125 -9.16 7.60 -1.51
C GLN A 125 -9.41 9.11 -1.32
N ALA A 126 -10.47 9.50 -0.61
CA ALA A 126 -10.72 10.91 -0.31
C ALA A 126 -9.58 11.54 0.51
N LEU A 127 -9.03 10.83 1.51
CA LEU A 127 -7.86 11.27 2.26
C LEU A 127 -6.64 11.44 1.34
N ASN A 128 -6.35 10.45 0.49
CA ASN A 128 -5.21 10.52 -0.43
C ASN A 128 -5.35 11.69 -1.42
N VAL A 129 -6.51 11.84 -2.06
CA VAL A 129 -6.81 12.96 -2.96
C VAL A 129 -6.71 14.29 -2.24
N GLY A 130 -7.18 14.36 -1.00
CA GLY A 130 -7.03 15.52 -0.13
C GLY A 130 -5.57 15.91 0.03
N VAL A 131 -4.69 14.97 0.41
CA VAL A 131 -3.25 15.24 0.57
C VAL A 131 -2.65 15.79 -0.73
N TYR A 132 -2.92 15.16 -1.87
CA TYR A 132 -2.43 15.66 -3.17
C TYR A 132 -2.94 17.07 -3.49
N ARG A 133 -4.20 17.39 -3.17
CA ARG A 133 -4.76 18.73 -3.37
C ARG A 133 -4.12 19.76 -2.44
N SER A 134 -3.76 19.38 -1.23
CA SER A 134 -3.24 20.29 -0.21
C SER A 134 -1.76 20.61 -0.38
N ILE A 135 -0.92 19.59 -0.63
CA ILE A 135 0.54 19.74 -0.62
C ILE A 135 1.21 19.34 -1.95
N GLY A 136 0.43 18.93 -2.96
CA GLY A 136 0.94 18.58 -4.28
C GLY A 136 1.78 17.31 -4.30
N ALA A 137 2.35 17.00 -5.47
CA ALA A 137 3.29 15.90 -5.63
C ALA A 137 4.58 16.14 -4.84
N ASP A 138 5.08 17.39 -4.83
CA ASP A 138 6.25 17.79 -4.06
C ASP A 138 6.08 17.46 -2.57
N GLY A 139 4.91 17.72 -1.96
CA GLY A 139 4.66 17.35 -0.58
C GLY A 139 4.54 15.84 -0.32
N VAL A 140 3.95 15.10 -1.26
CA VAL A 140 3.76 13.64 -1.13
C VAL A 140 5.06 12.86 -1.30
N TYR A 141 5.95 13.33 -2.17
CA TYR A 141 7.16 12.61 -2.58
C TYR A 141 8.42 13.28 -2.04
N TYR A 142 8.42 13.59 -0.74
CA TYR A 142 9.57 14.11 0.02
C TYR A 142 10.25 15.33 -0.59
N GLY A 143 9.48 16.25 -1.15
CA GLY A 143 9.98 17.50 -1.75
C GLY A 143 10.92 18.27 -0.83
N VAL A 144 10.61 18.38 0.46
CA VAL A 144 11.49 19.04 1.45
C VAL A 144 12.90 18.42 1.49
N LYS A 145 13.00 17.08 1.44
CA LYS A 145 14.27 16.35 1.40
C LYS A 145 14.95 16.43 0.04
N LEU A 146 14.17 16.61 -1.03
CA LEU A 146 14.61 16.66 -2.42
C LEU A 146 14.72 18.09 -2.98
N GLY A 147 14.83 19.10 -2.10
CA GLY A 147 15.10 20.49 -2.47
C GLY A 147 13.92 21.24 -3.10
N ARG A 148 12.68 20.80 -2.86
CA ARG A 148 11.45 21.43 -3.34
C ARG A 148 10.71 22.14 -2.20
N PRO A 149 10.15 23.34 -2.45
CA PRO A 149 9.30 24.00 -1.47
C PRO A 149 7.98 23.23 -1.33
N VAL A 150 7.58 22.94 -0.09
CA VAL A 150 6.32 22.25 0.22
C VAL A 150 5.48 23.18 1.11
N PRO A 151 4.21 23.48 0.74
CA PRO A 151 3.37 24.34 1.55
C PRO A 151 2.94 23.64 2.83
N TRP A 152 2.85 24.40 3.93
CA TRP A 152 2.16 23.93 5.12
C TRP A 152 0.65 23.96 4.88
N ALA A 153 -0.05 22.87 5.22
CA ALA A 153 -1.48 22.75 5.01
C ALA A 153 -2.22 22.47 6.32
N SER A 154 -3.26 23.26 6.59
CA SER A 154 -4.13 23.11 7.77
C SER A 154 -5.55 22.70 7.42
N GLY A 155 -5.92 22.65 6.13
CA GLY A 155 -7.24 22.20 5.66
C GLY A 155 -7.36 20.68 5.59
N PHE A 156 -8.47 20.19 5.03
CA PHE A 156 -8.64 18.74 4.80
C PHE A 156 -7.52 18.19 3.91
N PRO A 157 -6.90 17.04 4.26
CA PRO A 157 -7.26 16.14 5.36
C PRO A 157 -6.47 16.36 6.66
N PHE A 158 -5.63 17.38 6.75
CA PHE A 158 -4.79 17.66 7.92
C PHE A 158 -5.58 18.20 9.13
N ASN A 159 -6.79 18.73 8.92
CA ASN A 159 -7.68 19.19 10.00
C ASN A 159 -8.46 18.08 10.73
N VAL A 160 -8.36 16.82 10.31
CA VAL A 160 -9.14 15.71 10.90
C VAL A 160 -8.42 14.96 12.03
N GLY A 161 -7.32 15.53 12.55
CA GLY A 161 -6.55 14.96 13.67
C GLY A 161 -5.62 13.81 13.30
N LEU A 162 -5.37 13.56 12.01
CA LEU A 162 -4.44 12.54 11.53
C LEU A 162 -3.07 13.17 11.22
N ARG A 163 -2.00 12.64 11.81
CA ARG A 163 -0.62 13.05 11.47
C ARG A 163 -0.24 12.67 10.04
N HIS A 164 -0.55 11.44 9.64
CA HIS A 164 -0.24 10.90 8.31
C HIS A 164 -1.54 10.47 7.58
N PRO A 165 -2.39 11.42 7.15
CA PRO A 165 -3.69 11.09 6.53
C PRO A 165 -3.54 10.22 5.27
N GLN A 166 -2.42 10.36 4.54
CA GLN A 166 -2.12 9.51 3.38
C GLN A 166 -1.91 8.04 3.74
N TYR A 167 -1.21 7.76 4.86
CA TYR A 167 -0.94 6.37 5.28
C TYR A 167 -2.22 5.68 5.73
N VAL A 168 -3.05 6.41 6.48
CA VAL A 168 -4.39 5.95 6.84
C VAL A 168 -5.22 5.72 5.58
N GLY A 169 -5.22 6.66 4.64
CA GLY A 169 -5.96 6.55 3.39
C GLY A 169 -5.56 5.35 2.54
N ALA A 170 -4.25 5.09 2.42
CA ALA A 170 -3.72 3.92 1.74
C ALA A 170 -4.12 2.61 2.45
N MET A 171 -4.02 2.54 3.77
CA MET A 171 -4.43 1.35 4.55
C MET A 171 -5.92 1.08 4.43
N CYS A 172 -6.77 2.10 4.52
CA CYS A 172 -8.22 1.96 4.28
C CYS A 172 -8.51 1.43 2.88
N SER A 173 -7.78 1.91 1.86
CA SER A 173 -7.95 1.46 0.48
C SER A 173 -7.61 -0.01 0.29
N TRP A 174 -6.48 -0.47 0.84
CA TRP A 174 -6.09 -1.89 0.81
C TRP A 174 -7.05 -2.77 1.61
N ALA A 175 -7.48 -2.31 2.79
CA ALA A 175 -8.46 -3.03 3.61
C ALA A 175 -9.81 -3.17 2.89
N GLY A 176 -10.26 -2.13 2.22
CA GLY A 176 -11.48 -2.15 1.41
C GLY A 176 -11.41 -3.18 0.27
N LEU A 177 -10.30 -3.20 -0.47
CA LEU A 177 -10.07 -4.21 -1.52
C LEU A 177 -10.03 -5.64 -0.94
N CYS A 178 -9.29 -5.86 0.15
CA CYS A 178 -9.20 -7.16 0.80
C CYS A 178 -10.56 -7.64 1.33
N ALA A 179 -11.40 -6.74 1.84
CA ALA A 179 -12.76 -7.08 2.27
C ALA A 179 -13.63 -7.61 1.11
N LEU A 180 -13.48 -7.03 -0.10
CA LEU A 180 -14.18 -7.53 -1.29
C LEU A 180 -13.63 -8.89 -1.74
N LEU A 181 -12.32 -9.10 -1.64
CA LEU A 181 -11.64 -10.35 -2.02
C LEU A 181 -11.82 -11.50 -1.02
N ALA A 182 -12.23 -11.22 0.22
CA ALA A 182 -12.47 -12.19 1.28
C ALA A 182 -13.75 -13.02 1.05
N ALA A 183 -13.76 -13.81 -0.02
CA ALA A 183 -14.92 -14.60 -0.46
C ALA A 183 -15.32 -15.70 0.53
N THR A 184 -14.36 -16.23 1.29
CA THR A 184 -14.59 -17.24 2.34
C THR A 184 -13.82 -16.88 3.61
N PRO A 185 -14.20 -17.41 4.78
CA PRO A 185 -13.41 -17.25 6.01
C PRO A 185 -11.95 -17.70 5.84
N SER A 186 -11.72 -18.77 5.06
CA SER A 186 -10.39 -19.28 4.74
C SER A 186 -9.57 -18.34 3.86
N ALA A 187 -10.20 -17.49 3.04
CA ALA A 187 -9.53 -16.43 2.28
C ALA A 187 -9.31 -15.16 3.14
N ALA A 188 -10.22 -14.88 4.07
CA ALA A 188 -10.19 -13.69 4.91
C ALA A 188 -8.95 -13.65 5.83
N ALA A 189 -8.58 -14.77 6.46
CA ALA A 189 -7.44 -14.79 7.39
C ALA A 189 -6.09 -14.49 6.71
N PRO A 190 -5.73 -15.11 5.56
CA PRO A 190 -4.54 -14.75 4.80
C PRO A 190 -4.52 -13.27 4.34
N LEU A 191 -5.65 -12.74 3.87
CA LEU A 191 -5.77 -11.32 3.51
C LEU A 191 -5.60 -10.41 4.73
N GLY A 192 -6.12 -10.81 5.88
CA GLY A 192 -5.88 -10.12 7.16
C GLY A 192 -4.40 -10.09 7.54
N ALA A 193 -3.67 -11.19 7.34
CA ALA A 193 -2.22 -11.24 7.58
C ALA A 193 -1.45 -10.28 6.65
N VAL A 194 -1.84 -10.22 5.37
CA VAL A 194 -1.29 -9.24 4.40
C VAL A 194 -1.53 -7.80 4.89
N LEU A 195 -2.73 -7.49 5.37
CA LEU A 195 -3.05 -6.16 5.91
C LEU A 195 -2.26 -5.83 7.16
N LEU A 196 -2.07 -6.77 8.09
CA LEU A 196 -1.27 -6.57 9.28
C LEU A 196 0.19 -6.26 8.93
N LEU A 197 0.74 -6.97 7.95
CA LEU A 197 2.10 -6.72 7.47
C LEU A 197 2.23 -5.33 6.82
N TRP A 198 1.30 -4.94 5.93
CA TRP A 198 1.29 -3.59 5.35
C TRP A 198 1.13 -2.51 6.43
N GLY A 199 0.25 -2.74 7.40
CA GLY A 199 0.08 -1.86 8.56
C GLY A 199 1.41 -1.69 9.30
N GLY A 200 2.14 -2.78 9.54
CA GLY A 200 3.48 -2.75 10.12
C GLY A 200 4.46 -1.87 9.33
N PHE A 201 4.47 -1.96 8.00
CA PHE A 201 5.32 -1.10 7.17
C PHE A 201 4.94 0.39 7.26
N TYR A 202 3.65 0.73 7.22
CA TYR A 202 3.21 2.12 7.38
C TYR A 202 3.49 2.65 8.79
N THR A 203 3.29 1.85 9.83
CA THR A 203 3.63 2.22 11.21
C THR A 203 5.12 2.46 11.35
N ALA A 204 5.96 1.56 10.83
CA ALA A 204 7.41 1.75 10.85
C ALA A 204 7.84 3.03 10.11
N SER A 205 7.24 3.30 8.94
CA SER A 205 7.51 4.52 8.16
C SER A 205 7.09 5.78 8.95
N ALA A 206 5.88 5.78 9.53
CA ALA A 206 5.37 6.89 10.32
C ALA A 206 6.22 7.18 11.56
N VAL A 207 6.66 6.14 12.27
CA VAL A 207 7.52 6.28 13.45
C VAL A 207 8.90 6.81 13.05
N HIS A 208 9.47 6.31 11.95
CA HIS A 208 10.78 6.73 11.45
C HIS A 208 10.78 8.21 11.00
N GLU A 209 9.73 8.63 10.31
CA GLU A 209 9.54 10.03 9.92
C GLU A 209 9.35 10.91 11.17
N ALA A 210 8.52 10.46 12.11
CA ALA A 210 8.22 11.22 13.31
C ALA A 210 9.43 11.46 14.21
N SER A 211 10.35 10.51 14.31
CA SER A 211 11.58 10.68 15.09
C SER A 211 12.55 11.68 14.47
N SER A 212 12.51 11.85 13.15
CA SER A 212 13.41 12.73 12.41
C SER A 212 12.90 14.18 12.36
N ASP A 213 11.59 14.40 12.48
CA ASP A 213 10.98 15.74 12.57
C ASP A 213 11.42 16.49 13.84
N ALA A 214 11.73 15.76 14.92
CA ALA A 214 12.22 16.33 16.17
C ALA A 214 13.57 17.06 15.99
N ASP A 215 14.39 16.62 15.03
CA ASP A 215 15.71 17.18 14.75
C ASP A 215 15.67 18.50 13.96
N VAL A 216 14.49 18.90 13.45
CA VAL A 216 14.29 20.13 12.67
C VAL A 216 13.79 21.30 13.53
N VAL A 217 13.24 21.03 14.72
CA VAL A 217 12.79 22.08 15.65
C VAL A 217 13.97 22.71 16.40
N ASP A 218 15.12 22.05 16.45
CA ASP A 218 16.33 22.49 17.16
C ASP A 218 17.42 23.09 16.22
N LYS A 219 17.06 23.49 14.98
CA LYS A 219 17.94 24.24 14.06
C LYS A 219 17.27 25.48 13.52
#